data_AF-A0A5A5T7J8-F1
#
_entry.id   AF-A0A5A5T7J8-F1
#
_cell.length_a   1.000
_cell.length_b   1.000
_cell.length_c   1.000
_cell.angle_alpha   90.00
_cell.angle_beta   90.00
_cell.angle_gamma   90.00
#
_symmetry.space_group_name_H-M   'P 1'
#
loop_
_entity.id
_entity.type
_entity.pdbx_description
1 polymer ?
#
loop_
_entity_poly.entity_id
_entity_poly.type
_entity_poly.pdbx_seq_one_letter_code
_entity_poly.pdbx_strand_id
1 'polypeptide(L)'
;MQKRHLAPGLATSFIDECYALARQHGASGGKITGAGGGGFLLLYCHEELQDEVTRALEDKGLKRMNFQFDAQGAIVLLNIADTGNLCLKLR
;
A
#
# COMPACT_ATOMS: atom_id res chain seq x y z
N MET A 1 8.05 -10.19 14.97
CA MET A 1 7.11 -9.11 15.35
C MET A 1 7.61 -8.35 16.59
N GLN A 2 8.61 -7.46 16.46
CA GLN A 2 9.20 -6.74 17.61
C GLN A 2 8.60 -5.34 17.87
N LYS A 3 7.85 -4.76 16.92
CA LYS A 3 7.19 -3.46 17.11
C LYS A 3 5.91 -3.49 17.97
N ARG A 4 5.41 -4.67 18.36
CA ARG A 4 4.17 -4.82 19.16
C ARG A 4 4.26 -4.16 20.55
N HIS A 5 5.47 -3.89 21.05
CA HIS A 5 5.70 -3.38 22.39
C HIS A 5 5.65 -1.85 22.53
N LEU A 6 5.45 -1.09 21.45
CA LEU A 6 5.63 0.38 21.47
C LEU A 6 4.32 1.20 21.49
N ALA A 7 3.14 0.60 21.33
CA ALA A 7 1.87 1.35 21.37
C ALA A 7 0.68 0.46 21.83
N PRO A 8 0.17 0.62 23.06
CA PRO A 8 -1.06 -0.04 23.49
C PRO A 8 -2.28 0.78 23.04
N GLY A 9 -3.15 0.20 22.22
CA GLY A 9 -4.42 0.82 21.81
C GLY A 9 -5.30 -0.09 20.94
N LEU A 10 -6.59 0.26 20.82
CA LEU A 10 -7.63 -0.43 20.02
C LEU A 10 -7.21 -0.67 18.55
N ALA A 11 -6.34 0.18 18.00
CA ALA A 11 -5.77 0.01 16.68
C ALA A 11 -4.93 -1.28 16.54
N THR A 12 -4.30 -1.73 17.63
CA THR A 12 -3.46 -2.94 17.64
C THR A 12 -4.30 -4.21 17.45
N SER A 13 -5.50 -4.30 18.04
CA SER A 13 -6.34 -5.50 17.92
C SER A 13 -6.93 -5.68 16.52
N PHE A 14 -7.41 -4.60 15.89
CA PHE A 14 -7.92 -4.65 14.53
C PHE A 14 -6.85 -5.06 13.50
N ILE A 15 -5.63 -4.53 13.65
CA ILE A 15 -4.53 -4.88 12.76
C ILE A 15 -4.11 -6.34 12.95
N ASP A 16 -4.08 -6.83 14.20
CA ASP A 16 -3.79 -8.23 14.50
C ASP A 16 -4.86 -9.16 13.89
N GLU A 17 -6.14 -8.80 13.95
CA GLU A 17 -7.24 -9.53 13.29
C GLU A 17 -7.07 -9.56 11.78
N CYS A 18 -6.80 -8.42 11.15
CA CYS A 18 -6.57 -8.34 9.70
C CYS A 18 -5.34 -9.17 9.28
N TYR A 19 -4.26 -9.12 10.08
CA TYR A 19 -3.08 -9.92 9.80
C TYR A 19 -3.34 -11.43 9.93
N ALA A 20 -4.09 -11.84 10.96
CA ALA A 20 -4.49 -13.25 11.12
C ALA A 20 -5.36 -13.73 9.95
N LEU A 21 -6.34 -12.91 9.54
CA LEU A 21 -7.20 -13.20 8.40
C LEU A 21 -6.38 -13.33 7.10
N ALA A 22 -5.46 -12.40 6.85
CA ALA A 22 -4.57 -12.49 5.69
C ALA A 22 -3.76 -13.80 5.68
N ARG A 23 -3.25 -14.24 6.84
CA ARG A 23 -2.50 -15.50 6.96
C ARG A 23 -3.37 -16.72 6.67
N GLN A 24 -4.64 -16.70 7.07
CA GLN A 24 -5.59 -17.79 6.79
C GLN A 24 -5.91 -17.94 5.30
N HIS A 25 -5.95 -16.82 4.56
CA HIS A 25 -6.23 -16.80 3.12
C HIS A 25 -4.98 -16.90 2.22
N GLY A 26 -3.79 -17.12 2.79
CA GLY A 26 -2.60 -17.43 2.02
C GLY A 26 -1.51 -16.34 1.94
N ALA A 27 -1.62 -15.26 2.71
CA ALA A 27 -0.49 -14.36 2.90
C ALA A 27 0.63 -15.13 3.64
N SER A 28 1.86 -15.08 3.14
CA SER A 28 3.05 -15.71 3.73
C SER A 28 3.62 -14.91 4.91
N GLY A 29 3.35 -13.61 4.94
CA GLY A 29 3.78 -12.73 6.02
C GLY A 29 3.42 -11.28 5.73
N GLY A 30 3.83 -10.38 6.63
CA GLY A 30 3.52 -8.97 6.47
C GLY A 30 4.13 -8.07 7.52
N LYS A 31 4.01 -6.77 7.28
CA LYS A 31 4.56 -5.72 8.12
C LYS A 31 3.61 -4.53 8.16
N ILE A 32 3.38 -4.03 9.36
CA ILE A 32 2.72 -2.74 9.56
C ILE A 32 3.75 -1.66 9.23
N THR A 33 3.38 -0.75 8.34
CA THR A 33 4.23 0.35 7.89
C THR A 33 3.60 1.69 8.24
N GLY A 34 4.43 2.68 8.59
CA GLY A 34 4.00 3.98 9.11
C GLY A 34 4.25 4.17 10.61
N ALA A 35 3.93 5.38 11.11
CA ALA A 35 4.22 5.83 12.47
C ALA A 35 3.27 5.30 13.57
N GLY A 36 2.29 4.44 13.23
CA GLY A 36 1.55 3.64 14.22
C GLY A 36 0.13 4.10 14.61
N GLY A 37 -0.53 4.98 13.85
CA GLY A 37 -1.91 5.45 14.16
C GLY A 37 -2.98 5.17 13.09
N GLY A 38 -2.60 4.56 11.97
CA GLY A 38 -3.38 4.47 10.74
C GLY A 38 -2.42 4.55 9.57
N GLY A 39 -2.26 3.47 8.83
CA GLY A 39 -1.16 3.32 7.88
C GLY A 39 -1.40 2.14 6.96
N PHE A 40 -0.33 1.54 6.44
CA PHE A 40 -0.45 0.43 5.48
C PHE A 40 -0.03 -0.88 6.12
N LEU A 41 -0.88 -1.90 5.95
CA LEU A 41 -0.50 -3.29 6.17
C LEU A 41 0.11 -3.82 4.88
N LEU A 42 1.43 -3.94 4.84
CA LEU A 42 2.15 -4.54 3.72
C LEU A 42 2.14 -6.06 3.90
N LEU A 43 1.66 -6.79 2.90
CA LEU A 43 1.58 -8.25 2.92
C LEU A 43 2.43 -8.84 1.80
N TYR A 44 3.00 -10.00 2.06
CA TYR A 44 3.63 -10.85 1.04
C TYR A 44 2.75 -12.09 0.85
N CYS A 45 2.37 -12.38 -0.38
CA CYS A 45 1.46 -13.45 -0.76
C CYS A 45 1.81 -13.95 -2.16
N HIS A 46 1.68 -15.25 -2.41
CA HIS A 46 1.82 -15.81 -3.76
C HIS A 46 0.76 -15.23 -4.69
N GLU A 47 1.11 -14.98 -5.95
CA GLU A 47 0.27 -14.27 -6.92
C GLU A 47 -1.14 -14.86 -7.04
N GLU A 48 -1.22 -16.19 -7.12
CA GLU A 48 -2.47 -16.96 -7.23
C GLU A 48 -3.43 -16.75 -6.05
N LEU A 49 -2.92 -16.34 -4.89
CA LEU A 49 -3.68 -16.15 -3.65
C LEU A 49 -3.96 -14.66 -3.35
N GLN A 50 -3.41 -13.73 -4.15
CA GLN A 50 -3.55 -12.30 -3.86
C GLN A 50 -5.02 -11.83 -3.90
N ASP A 51 -5.82 -12.37 -4.82
CA ASP A 51 -7.23 -11.98 -4.95
C ASP A 51 -8.08 -12.51 -3.79
N GLU A 52 -7.80 -13.74 -3.33
CA GLU A 52 -8.41 -14.34 -2.15
C GLU A 52 -8.14 -13.49 -0.90
N VAL A 53 -6.86 -13.17 -0.65
CA VAL A 53 -6.44 -12.31 0.46
C VAL A 53 -7.03 -10.91 0.35
N THR A 54 -7.11 -10.36 -0.87
CA THR A 54 -7.68 -9.03 -1.10
C THR A 54 -9.14 -8.99 -0.68
N ARG A 55 -9.97 -9.91 -1.18
CA ARG A 55 -11.41 -9.95 -0.87
C ARG A 55 -11.66 -10.08 0.63
N ALA A 56 -10.95 -11.00 1.30
CA ALA A 56 -11.10 -11.21 2.74
C ALA A 56 -10.81 -9.95 3.57
N LEU A 57 -9.83 -9.13 3.14
CA LEU A 57 -9.48 -7.88 3.81
C LEU A 57 -10.40 -6.72 3.45
N GLU A 58 -10.92 -6.69 2.21
CA GLU A 58 -11.92 -5.69 1.80
C GLU A 58 -13.23 -5.86 2.57
N ASP A 59 -13.63 -7.09 2.91
CA ASP A 59 -14.78 -7.37 3.79
C ASP A 59 -14.59 -6.82 5.22
N LYS A 60 -13.34 -6.59 5.65
CA LYS A 60 -12.99 -5.90 6.90
C LYS A 60 -12.86 -4.39 6.75
N GLY A 61 -13.15 -3.85 5.57
CA GLY A 61 -13.10 -2.42 5.26
C GLY A 61 -11.72 -1.90 4.87
N LEU A 62 -10.74 -2.78 4.59
CA LEU A 62 -9.47 -2.36 4.02
C LEU A 62 -9.63 -2.11 2.52
N LYS A 63 -8.68 -1.40 1.91
CA LYS A 63 -8.64 -1.15 0.47
C LYS A 63 -7.30 -1.58 -0.10
N ARG A 64 -7.32 -2.39 -1.16
CA ARG A 64 -6.09 -2.73 -1.88
C ARG A 64 -5.49 -1.48 -2.52
N MET A 65 -4.18 -1.32 -2.31
CA MET A 65 -3.37 -0.30 -2.95
C MET A 65 -2.27 -0.99 -3.74
N ASN A 66 -2.21 -0.73 -5.04
CA ASN A 66 -1.08 -1.17 -5.86
C ASN A 66 0.12 -0.25 -5.57
N PHE A 67 1.31 -0.85 -5.42
CA PHE A 67 2.55 -0.11 -5.25
C PHE A 67 3.63 -0.74 -6.13
N GLN A 68 4.60 0.08 -6.50
CA GLN A 68 5.81 -0.36 -7.19
C GLN A 68 6.98 0.37 -6.54
N PHE A 69 8.15 -0.28 -6.53
CA PHE A 69 9.37 0.38 -6.10
C PHE A 69 9.78 1.40 -7.15
N ASP A 70 10.06 2.62 -6.71
CA ASP A 70 10.71 3.63 -7.53
C ASP A 70 12.18 3.72 -7.13
N ALA A 71 13.06 3.83 -8.13
CA ALA A 71 14.48 4.06 -7.95
C ALA A 71 14.83 5.56 -7.92
N GLN A 72 13.88 6.42 -8.29
CA GLN A 72 14.08 7.87 -8.30
C GLN A 72 13.85 8.48 -6.92
N GLY A 73 14.69 9.46 -6.59
CA GLY A 73 14.51 10.31 -5.41
C GLY A 73 13.58 11.49 -5.72
N ALA A 74 13.76 12.58 -4.99
CA ALA A 74 13.03 13.83 -5.28
C ALA A 74 13.44 14.39 -6.65
N ILE A 75 12.45 14.76 -7.47
CA ILE A 75 12.64 15.38 -8.79
C ILE A 75 12.02 16.77 -8.77
N VAL A 76 12.74 17.76 -9.31
CA VAL A 76 12.20 19.12 -9.53
C VAL A 76 11.62 19.19 -10.94
N LEU A 77 10.32 19.42 -11.04
CA LEU A 77 9.64 19.70 -12.31
C LEU A 77 9.64 21.21 -12.54
N LEU A 78 10.38 21.67 -13.55
CA LEU A 78 10.40 23.08 -13.94
C LEU A 78 9.45 23.28 -15.13
N ASN A 79 8.35 24.00 -14.90
CA ASN A 79 7.46 24.43 -15.97
C ASN A 79 7.99 25.73 -16.58
N ILE A 80 8.86 25.61 -17.59
CA ILE A 80 9.25 26.75 -18.42
C ILE A 80 8.15 26.94 -19.47
N ALA A 81 7.55 28.14 -19.53
CA ALA A 81 6.69 28.48 -20.65
C ALA A 81 7.50 28.41 -21.94
N ASP A 82 7.23 27.40 -22.77
CA ASP A 82 7.81 27.29 -24.11
C ASP A 82 7.26 28.45 -24.95
N THR A 83 8.07 29.50 -25.13
CA THR A 83 7.70 30.70 -25.91
C THR A 83 7.81 30.51 -27.41
N GLY A 84 7.91 29.29 -27.93
CA GLY A 84 7.70 29.13 -29.36
C GLY A 84 7.83 27.72 -29.87
N ASN A 85 6.68 27.07 -30.08
CA ASN A 85 6.53 26.06 -31.12
C ASN A 85 5.08 26.11 -31.68
N LEU A 86 4.94 26.63 -32.91
CA LEU A 86 3.68 26.65 -33.66
C LEU A 86 3.51 25.30 -34.39
N CYS A 87 2.62 24.44 -33.90
CA CYS A 87 2.24 23.20 -34.57
C CYS A 87 0.75 23.27 -34.93
N LEU A 88 0.43 23.30 -36.23
CA LEU A 88 -0.94 23.32 -36.74
C LEU A 88 -1.33 21.92 -37.21
N LYS A 89 -2.41 21.38 -36.63
CA LYS A 89 -3.00 20.11 -37.02
C LYS A 89 -3.87 20.30 -38.27
N LEU A 90 -3.52 19.63 -39.37
CA LEU A 90 -4.38 19.56 -40.55
C LEU A 90 -5.47 18.48 -40.35
N ARG A 91 -6.63 18.69 -40.97
CA ARG A 91 -7.79 17.77 -40.94
C ARG A 91 -7.47 16.45 -41.63
#